data_AF-A0A3L9G5I3-F1
#
_entry.id   AF-A0A3L9G5I3-F1
#
_cell.length_a   1.000
_cell.length_b   1.000
_cell.length_c   1.000
_cell.angle_alpha   90.00
_cell.angle_beta   90.00
_cell.angle_gamma   90.00
#
_symmetry.space_group_name_H-M   'P 1'
#
loop_
_entity.id
_entity.type
_entity.pdbx_description
1 polymer ?
#
loop_
_entity_poly.entity_id
_entity_poly.type
_entity_poly.pdbx_seq_one_letter_code
_entity_poly.pdbx_strand_id
1 'polypeptide(L)'
;RELLPGFTAEADQLELLSRSKTVTVPKVWAVGADRDYSFLVMDYLPPRPLDAHSAFILGQQIARLHQWSDQPQFGLDFDNALSTTPQPNTWQRRWSTFFAEQRIGWQLELAAEKGIAFGNIDAIVEHIQQRLASHQPQPSLLHGDLWSGNCALGPDGPYIFDPACYWGDRECDLAMLPLHTEQPPQIYDGYQSV
;
A
#
# COMPACT_ATOMS: atom_id res chain seq x y z
N ARG A 1 7.59 23.67 -1.08
CA ARG A 1 7.23 23.19 -2.45
C ARG A 1 7.76 21.79 -2.76
N GLU A 2 8.96 21.42 -2.32
CA GLU A 2 9.58 20.12 -2.62
C GLU A 2 8.69 18.90 -2.36
N LEU A 3 7.92 18.89 -1.26
CA LEU A 3 7.02 17.78 -0.90
C LEU A 3 5.64 17.84 -1.56
N LEU A 4 5.35 18.85 -2.38
CA LEU A 4 4.03 18.99 -3.01
C LEU A 4 3.65 17.78 -3.88
N PRO A 5 4.55 17.19 -4.69
CA PRO A 5 4.24 15.99 -5.45
C PRO A 5 3.85 14.81 -4.55
N GLY A 6 4.55 14.62 -3.42
CA GLY A 6 4.24 13.56 -2.45
C GLY A 6 2.85 13.72 -1.84
N PHE A 7 2.53 14.93 -1.34
CA PHE A 7 1.19 15.21 -0.79
C PHE A 7 0.07 15.11 -1.83
N THR A 8 0.36 15.45 -3.10
CA THR A 8 -0.61 15.29 -4.19
C THR A 8 -0.86 13.81 -4.48
N ALA A 9 0.20 13.01 -4.56
CA ALA A 9 0.09 11.56 -4.74
C ALA A 9 -0.66 10.90 -3.57
N GLU A 10 -0.37 11.26 -2.32
CA GLU A 10 -1.10 10.74 -1.16
C GLU A 10 -2.59 11.12 -1.20
N ALA A 11 -2.91 12.37 -1.56
CA ALA A 11 -4.29 12.80 -1.71
C ALA A 11 -5.05 12.00 -2.79
N ASP A 12 -4.42 11.78 -3.94
CA ASP A 12 -5.01 11.01 -5.04
C ASP A 12 -5.21 9.53 -4.66
N GLN A 13 -4.30 8.96 -3.85
CA GLN A 13 -4.42 7.59 -3.34
C GLN A 13 -5.54 7.45 -2.30
N LEU A 14 -5.68 8.41 -1.38
CA LEU A 14 -6.80 8.42 -0.42
C LEU A 14 -8.14 8.53 -1.15
N GLU A 15 -8.25 9.39 -2.16
CA GLU A 15 -9.44 9.47 -3.00
C GLU A 15 -9.69 8.15 -3.78
N LEU A 16 -8.64 7.52 -4.32
CA LEU A 16 -8.74 6.23 -5.00
C LEU A 16 -9.27 5.12 -4.08
N LEU A 17 -8.75 5.03 -2.85
CA LEU A 17 -9.25 4.09 -1.85
C LEU A 17 -10.71 4.40 -1.48
N SER A 18 -11.06 5.67 -1.27
CA SER A 18 -12.43 6.09 -0.92
C SER A 18 -13.47 5.70 -1.97
N ARG A 19 -13.11 5.76 -3.27
CA ARG A 19 -13.97 5.36 -4.40
C ARG A 19 -14.43 3.91 -4.35
N SER A 20 -13.65 3.03 -3.70
CA SER A 20 -14.04 1.63 -3.50
C SER A 20 -15.29 1.46 -2.65
N LYS A 21 -15.53 2.39 -1.72
CA LYS A 21 -16.56 2.31 -0.67
C LYS A 21 -16.45 1.04 0.19
N THR A 22 -15.27 0.43 0.26
CA THR A 22 -15.02 -0.78 1.05
C THR A 22 -14.25 -0.50 2.34
N VAL A 23 -13.32 0.45 2.32
CA VAL A 23 -12.50 0.90 3.46
C VAL A 23 -12.83 2.34 3.84
N THR A 24 -12.63 2.68 5.10
CA THR A 24 -12.66 4.06 5.59
C THR A 24 -11.26 4.66 5.51
N VAL A 25 -11.15 5.85 4.95
CA VAL A 25 -9.92 6.65 4.86
C VAL A 25 -10.22 8.12 5.22
N PRO A 26 -9.25 8.89 5.75
CA PRO A 26 -9.46 10.32 5.99
C PRO A 26 -9.85 11.07 4.71
N LYS A 27 -10.89 11.90 4.77
CA LYS A 27 -11.26 12.74 3.63
C LYS A 27 -10.24 13.85 3.43
N VAL A 28 -9.76 14.02 2.21
CA VAL A 28 -8.88 15.14 1.84
C VAL A 28 -9.71 16.40 1.59
N TRP A 29 -9.32 17.50 2.23
CA TRP A 29 -9.92 18.82 2.08
C TRP A 29 -9.13 19.74 1.16
N ALA A 30 -7.80 19.70 1.25
CA ALA A 30 -6.92 20.53 0.44
C ALA A 30 -5.52 19.94 0.33
N VAL A 31 -4.89 20.10 -0.83
CA VAL A 31 -3.45 19.93 -1.03
C VAL A 31 -2.90 21.22 -1.62
N GLY A 32 -1.73 21.65 -1.19
CA GLY A 32 -1.16 22.90 -1.66
C GLY A 32 0.25 23.17 -1.18
N ALA A 33 0.76 24.33 -1.56
CA ALA A 33 2.06 24.80 -1.12
C ALA A 33 2.10 26.33 -1.05
N ASP A 34 2.92 26.84 -0.16
CA ASP A 34 3.35 28.25 -0.14
C ASP A 34 4.84 28.31 -0.56
N ARG A 35 5.52 29.44 -0.31
CA ARG A 35 6.94 29.66 -0.58
C ARG A 35 7.80 28.62 0.13
N ASP A 36 7.56 28.41 1.43
CA ASP A 36 8.48 27.66 2.29
C ASP A 36 8.01 26.23 2.60
N TYR A 37 6.72 25.92 2.44
CA TYR A 37 6.16 24.62 2.81
C TYR A 37 5.17 24.08 1.77
N SER A 38 4.91 22.78 1.85
CA SER A 38 3.81 22.08 1.18
C SER A 38 2.92 21.47 2.26
N PHE A 39 1.65 21.24 1.97
CA PHE A 39 0.70 20.72 2.95
C PHE A 39 -0.38 19.83 2.32
N LEU A 40 -0.88 18.91 3.15
CA LEU A 40 -2.08 18.12 2.95
C LEU A 40 -3.00 18.34 4.15
N VAL A 41 -4.26 18.70 3.89
CA VAL A 41 -5.28 18.90 4.92
C VAL A 41 -6.35 17.84 4.72
N MET A 42 -6.63 17.08 5.77
CA MET A 42 -7.58 15.97 5.77
C MET A 42 -8.35 15.89 7.09
N ASP A 43 -9.33 14.99 7.17
CA ASP A 43 -10.06 14.72 8.40
C ASP A 43 -9.12 14.36 9.56
N TYR A 44 -9.40 14.94 10.74
CA TYR A 44 -8.79 14.49 11.98
C TYR A 44 -9.66 13.40 12.61
N LEU A 45 -9.18 12.16 12.54
CA LEU A 45 -9.80 11.01 13.18
C LEU A 45 -8.94 10.64 14.40
N PRO A 46 -9.42 10.81 15.65
CA PRO A 46 -8.63 10.47 16.84
C PRO A 46 -8.29 8.97 16.86
N PRO A 47 -7.01 8.59 16.71
CA PRO A 47 -6.64 7.18 16.58
C PRO A 47 -6.75 6.47 17.92
N ARG A 48 -7.39 5.30 17.92
CA ARG A 48 -7.33 4.33 19.02
C ARG A 48 -6.79 3.01 18.49
N PRO A 49 -6.12 2.20 19.34
CA PRO A 49 -5.72 0.85 18.95
C PRO A 49 -6.94 0.03 18.50
N LEU A 50 -6.74 -0.83 17.51
CA LEU A 50 -7.75 -1.83 17.13
C LEU A 50 -7.93 -2.83 18.28
N ASP A 51 -9.17 -3.15 18.58
CA ASP A 51 -9.54 -4.33 19.35
C ASP A 51 -9.85 -5.52 18.42
N ALA A 52 -10.10 -6.70 18.99
CA ALA A 52 -10.40 -7.90 18.22
C ALA A 52 -11.59 -7.73 17.25
N HIS A 53 -12.62 -6.97 17.65
CA HIS A 53 -13.82 -6.80 16.85
C HIS A 53 -13.58 -5.82 15.68
N SER A 54 -12.96 -4.68 15.95
CA SER A 54 -12.61 -3.69 14.94
C SER A 54 -11.55 -4.21 13.96
N ALA A 55 -10.59 -5.02 14.42
CA ALA A 55 -9.66 -5.72 13.53
C ALA A 55 -10.38 -6.69 12.60
N PHE A 56 -11.35 -7.47 13.10
CA PHE A 56 -12.18 -8.34 12.26
C PHE A 56 -12.94 -7.54 11.19
N ILE A 57 -13.56 -6.42 11.57
CA ILE A 57 -14.25 -5.53 10.62
C ILE A 57 -13.27 -5.01 9.56
N LEU A 58 -12.09 -4.52 9.98
CA LEU A 58 -11.07 -4.04 9.06
C LEU A 58 -10.64 -5.13 8.07
N GLY A 59 -10.46 -6.36 8.55
CA GLY A 59 -10.16 -7.51 7.71
C GLY A 59 -11.20 -7.70 6.60
N GLN A 60 -12.49 -7.62 6.93
CA GLN A 60 -13.56 -7.69 5.93
C GLN A 60 -13.53 -6.51 4.95
N GLN A 61 -13.21 -5.30 5.42
CA GLN A 61 -13.10 -4.11 4.56
C GLN A 61 -11.96 -4.27 3.54
N ILE A 62 -10.78 -4.74 3.98
CA ILE A 62 -9.62 -4.99 3.12
C ILE A 62 -9.92 -6.11 2.12
N ALA A 63 -10.56 -7.20 2.52
CA ALA A 63 -10.93 -8.28 1.60
C ALA A 63 -11.85 -7.78 0.47
N ARG A 64 -12.83 -6.92 0.79
CA ARG A 64 -13.70 -6.28 -0.20
C ARG A 64 -12.94 -5.28 -1.08
N LEU A 65 -11.99 -4.53 -0.52
CA LEU A 65 -11.10 -3.66 -1.31
C LEU A 65 -10.34 -4.46 -2.36
N HIS A 66 -9.76 -5.60 -1.97
CA HIS A 66 -9.01 -6.46 -2.87
C HIS A 66 -9.90 -7.09 -3.97
N GLN A 67 -11.21 -7.19 -3.76
CA GLN A 67 -12.20 -7.67 -4.73
C GLN A 67 -12.87 -6.54 -5.55
N TRP A 68 -12.51 -5.27 -5.35
CA TRP A 68 -13.29 -4.12 -5.83
C TRP A 68 -13.39 -4.00 -7.36
N SER A 69 -12.33 -4.35 -8.10
CA SER A 69 -12.27 -4.12 -9.55
C SER A 69 -11.52 -5.21 -10.30
N ASP A 70 -11.92 -5.43 -11.55
CA ASP A 70 -11.27 -6.34 -12.51
C ASP A 70 -10.20 -5.61 -13.33
N GLN A 71 -9.15 -5.10 -12.65
CA GLN A 71 -8.01 -4.50 -13.33
C GLN A 71 -7.14 -5.57 -14.01
N PRO A 72 -6.84 -5.48 -15.33
CA PRO A 72 -6.05 -6.48 -16.04
C PRO A 72 -4.52 -6.42 -15.81
N GLN A 73 -3.97 -5.35 -15.23
CA GLN A 73 -2.53 -5.14 -15.11
C GLN A 73 -2.10 -4.73 -13.69
N PHE A 74 -0.83 -4.96 -13.37
CA PHE A 74 -0.19 -4.53 -12.12
C PHE A 74 0.48 -3.17 -12.31
N GLY A 75 0.40 -2.29 -11.32
CA GLY A 75 0.92 -0.92 -11.38
C GLY A 75 -0.11 0.12 -10.95
N LEU A 76 0.10 1.36 -11.37
CA LEU A 76 -0.79 2.50 -11.11
C LEU A 76 -0.51 3.57 -12.19
N ASP A 77 -1.47 4.46 -12.43
CA ASP A 77 -1.35 5.52 -13.44
C ASP A 77 -0.26 6.55 -13.14
N PHE A 78 0.25 6.58 -11.90
CA PHE A 78 1.33 7.45 -11.48
C PHE A 78 2.26 6.73 -10.50
N ASP A 79 3.53 7.11 -10.54
CA ASP A 79 4.50 6.72 -9.52
C ASP A 79 4.17 7.47 -8.22
N ASN A 80 4.27 6.76 -7.10
CA ASN A 80 4.09 7.31 -5.76
C ASN A 80 5.35 7.06 -4.93
N ALA A 81 5.24 7.17 -3.62
CA ALA A 81 6.31 6.84 -2.70
C ALA A 81 5.79 5.94 -1.59
N LEU A 82 6.63 5.00 -1.16
CA LEU A 82 6.50 4.32 0.12
C LEU A 82 7.31 5.12 1.14
N SER A 83 6.61 5.86 2.01
CA SER A 83 7.22 6.91 2.83
C SER A 83 7.98 7.92 1.93
N THR A 84 9.31 8.02 2.05
CA THR A 84 10.13 8.92 1.23
C THR A 84 10.76 8.24 0.02
N THR A 85 10.50 6.95 -0.20
CA THR A 85 11.17 6.16 -1.25
C THR A 85 10.29 6.08 -2.48
N PRO A 86 10.74 6.54 -3.66
CA PRO A 86 9.97 6.42 -4.89
C PRO A 86 9.56 4.98 -5.16
N GLN A 87 8.35 4.78 -5.62
CA GLN A 87 7.79 3.48 -5.97
C GLN A 87 7.32 3.54 -7.44
N PRO A 88 8.10 2.95 -8.37
CA PRO A 88 7.72 2.85 -9.77
C PRO A 88 6.44 2.00 -9.93
N ASN A 89 5.51 2.48 -10.74
CA ASN A 89 4.19 1.87 -10.92
C ASN A 89 3.85 1.64 -12.40
N THR A 90 4.86 1.64 -13.27
CA THR A 90 4.67 1.40 -14.70
C THR A 90 3.93 0.07 -14.94
N TRP A 91 2.82 0.15 -15.67
CA TRP A 91 1.92 -0.96 -15.91
C TRP A 91 2.61 -2.21 -16.47
N GLN A 92 2.34 -3.36 -15.87
CA GLN A 92 2.87 -4.66 -16.26
C GLN A 92 1.76 -5.73 -16.29
N ARG A 93 1.86 -6.69 -17.21
CA ARG A 93 0.88 -7.80 -17.28
C ARG A 93 1.21 -8.97 -16.38
N ARG A 94 2.49 -9.13 -16.01
CA ARG A 94 2.96 -10.29 -15.24
C ARG A 94 3.40 -9.81 -13.86
N TRP A 95 2.80 -10.39 -12.83
CA TRP A 95 3.15 -10.11 -11.44
C TRP A 95 4.63 -10.37 -11.16
N SER A 96 5.15 -11.51 -11.66
CA SER A 96 6.55 -11.90 -11.45
C SER A 96 7.55 -10.86 -11.96
N THR A 97 7.27 -10.23 -13.10
CA THR A 97 8.09 -9.13 -13.64
C THR A 97 7.92 -7.86 -12.81
N PHE A 98 6.68 -7.46 -12.53
CA PHE A 98 6.39 -6.25 -11.75
C PHE A 98 7.06 -6.27 -10.38
N PHE A 99 6.87 -7.36 -9.62
CA PHE A 99 7.40 -7.47 -8.26
C PHE A 99 8.93 -7.61 -8.23
N ALA A 100 9.51 -8.40 -9.16
CA ALA A 100 10.95 -8.59 -9.20
C ALA A 100 11.69 -7.30 -9.56
N GLU A 101 11.24 -6.59 -10.59
CA GLU A 101 11.94 -5.40 -11.11
C GLU A 101 11.54 -4.12 -10.35
N GLN A 102 10.25 -3.81 -10.28
CA GLN A 102 9.73 -2.52 -9.79
C GLN A 102 9.48 -2.46 -8.28
N ARG A 103 9.68 -3.57 -7.56
CA ARG A 103 9.69 -3.59 -6.09
C ARG A 103 11.06 -3.97 -5.59
N ILE A 104 11.45 -5.24 -5.73
CA ILE A 104 12.67 -5.74 -5.10
C ILE A 104 13.94 -5.17 -5.79
N GLY A 105 14.03 -5.26 -7.12
CA GLY A 105 15.15 -4.73 -7.89
C GLY A 105 15.39 -3.25 -7.62
N TRP A 106 14.34 -2.44 -7.71
CA TRP A 106 14.38 -1.02 -7.40
C TRP A 106 14.92 -0.71 -6.00
N GLN A 107 14.45 -1.40 -4.95
CA GLN A 107 14.97 -1.21 -3.59
C GLN A 107 16.44 -1.62 -3.46
N LEU A 108 16.88 -2.68 -4.15
CA LEU A 108 18.27 -3.11 -4.17
C LEU A 108 19.18 -2.10 -4.86
N GLU A 109 18.73 -1.48 -5.95
CA GLU A 109 19.46 -0.41 -6.65
C GLU A 109 19.62 0.82 -5.73
N LEU A 110 18.55 1.29 -5.11
CA LEU A 110 18.59 2.41 -4.15
C LEU A 110 19.49 2.11 -2.94
N ALA A 111 19.52 0.86 -2.48
CA ALA A 111 20.44 0.44 -1.42
C ALA A 111 21.90 0.46 -1.90
N ALA A 112 22.16 -0.02 -3.11
CA ALA A 112 23.49 -0.04 -3.71
C ALA A 112 24.06 1.38 -3.93
N GLU A 113 23.23 2.34 -4.34
CA GLU A 113 23.60 3.76 -4.43
C GLU A 113 24.06 4.35 -3.08
N LYS A 114 23.50 3.83 -1.98
CA LYS A 114 23.89 4.19 -0.60
C LYS A 114 25.06 3.34 -0.07
N GLY A 115 25.67 2.51 -0.91
CA GLY A 115 26.78 1.63 -0.53
C GLY A 115 26.37 0.38 0.25
N ILE A 116 25.09 0.02 0.27
CA ILE A 116 24.57 -1.17 0.93
C ILE A 116 24.32 -2.24 -0.13
N ALA A 117 25.11 -3.32 -0.11
CA ALA A 117 25.02 -4.40 -1.09
C ALA A 117 24.56 -5.71 -0.45
N PHE A 118 23.59 -6.38 -1.07
CA PHE A 118 23.06 -7.67 -0.63
C PHE A 118 23.43 -8.84 -1.56
N GLY A 119 24.11 -8.57 -2.66
CA GLY A 119 24.49 -9.56 -3.67
C GLY A 119 24.47 -8.98 -5.08
N ASN A 120 24.49 -9.87 -6.08
CA ASN A 120 24.27 -9.48 -7.48
C ASN A 120 22.77 -9.22 -7.69
N ILE A 121 22.42 -7.97 -8.03
CA ILE A 121 21.02 -7.53 -8.17
C ILE A 121 20.31 -8.31 -9.29
N ASP A 122 20.92 -8.43 -10.47
CA ASP A 122 20.34 -9.14 -11.62
C ASP A 122 20.01 -10.60 -11.27
N ALA A 123 20.89 -11.30 -10.56
CA ALA A 123 20.67 -12.67 -10.14
C ALA A 123 19.53 -12.80 -9.12
N ILE A 124 19.38 -11.84 -8.21
CA ILE A 124 18.27 -11.80 -7.24
C ILE A 124 16.94 -11.56 -7.96
N VAL A 125 16.91 -10.56 -8.85
CA VAL A 125 15.73 -10.22 -9.65
C VAL A 125 15.31 -11.40 -10.53
N GLU A 126 16.24 -12.02 -11.26
CA GLU A 126 15.99 -13.20 -12.08
C GLU A 126 15.44 -14.36 -11.24
N HIS A 127 16.04 -14.61 -10.07
CA HIS A 127 15.58 -15.67 -9.18
C HIS A 127 14.14 -15.45 -8.70
N ILE A 128 13.79 -14.23 -8.30
CA ILE A 128 12.43 -13.88 -7.86
C ILE A 128 11.45 -14.01 -9.01
N GLN A 129 11.81 -13.52 -10.20
CA GLN A 129 10.97 -13.62 -11.38
C GLN A 129 10.69 -15.08 -11.76
N GLN A 130 11.70 -15.95 -11.70
CA GLN A 130 11.55 -17.39 -11.92
C GLN A 130 10.68 -18.03 -10.83
N ARG A 131 10.89 -17.66 -9.56
CA ARG A 131 10.15 -18.23 -8.42
C ARG A 131 8.67 -17.90 -8.47
N LEU A 132 8.32 -16.71 -8.93
CA LEU A 132 6.94 -16.24 -9.08
C LEU A 132 6.36 -16.53 -10.48
N ALA A 133 7.08 -17.21 -11.38
CA ALA A 133 6.66 -17.34 -12.78
C ALA A 133 5.29 -18.02 -12.98
N SER A 134 4.93 -18.95 -12.08
CA SER A 134 3.63 -19.65 -12.07
C SER A 134 2.58 -18.97 -11.18
N HIS A 135 2.93 -17.89 -10.48
CA HIS A 135 2.02 -17.15 -9.61
C HIS A 135 1.40 -15.99 -10.39
N GLN A 136 0.12 -16.14 -10.76
CA GLN A 136 -0.63 -15.15 -11.53
C GLN A 136 -1.88 -14.72 -10.75
N PRO A 137 -1.70 -13.93 -9.67
CA PRO A 137 -2.82 -13.42 -8.90
C PRO A 137 -3.66 -12.45 -9.74
N GLN A 138 -4.93 -12.29 -9.38
CA GLN A 138 -5.73 -11.17 -9.87
C GLN A 138 -5.18 -9.87 -9.26
N PRO A 139 -4.88 -8.81 -10.05
CA PRO A 139 -4.51 -7.52 -9.51
C PRO A 139 -5.59 -6.96 -8.58
N SER A 140 -5.20 -6.68 -7.34
CA SER A 140 -6.04 -6.10 -6.30
C SER A 140 -5.56 -4.67 -6.02
N LEU A 141 -6.47 -3.72 -5.76
CA LEU A 141 -6.06 -2.41 -5.27
C LEU A 141 -5.56 -2.58 -3.84
N LEU A 142 -4.28 -2.30 -3.62
CA LEU A 142 -3.64 -2.41 -2.32
C LEU A 142 -3.62 -1.05 -1.60
N HIS A 143 -3.61 -1.10 -0.27
CA HIS A 143 -3.15 0.03 0.54
C HIS A 143 -1.66 0.30 0.28
N GLY A 144 -0.86 -0.76 0.15
CA GLY A 144 0.55 -0.72 -0.25
C GLY A 144 1.55 -0.41 0.88
N ASP A 145 1.07 0.13 2.01
CA ASP A 145 1.83 0.29 3.26
C ASP A 145 1.00 -0.17 4.47
N LEU A 146 0.42 -1.37 4.40
CA LEU A 146 -0.50 -1.84 5.43
C LEU A 146 0.24 -2.50 6.60
N TRP A 147 0.28 -1.82 7.73
CA TRP A 147 0.79 -2.32 9.00
C TRP A 147 0.08 -1.67 10.19
N SER A 148 0.40 -2.08 11.42
CA SER A 148 -0.26 -1.59 12.64
C SER A 148 -0.22 -0.07 12.79
N GLY A 149 0.83 0.59 12.30
CA GLY A 149 1.01 2.04 12.35
C GLY A 149 0.08 2.83 11.41
N ASN A 150 -0.46 2.17 10.39
CA ASN A 150 -1.29 2.78 9.34
C ASN A 150 -2.75 2.32 9.40
N CYS A 151 -3.16 1.76 10.54
CA CYS A 151 -4.54 1.39 10.81
C CYS A 151 -4.94 1.76 12.23
N ALA A 152 -6.17 2.22 12.41
CA ALA A 152 -6.66 2.64 13.71
C ALA A 152 -8.18 2.50 13.82
N LEU A 153 -8.68 2.48 15.06
CA LEU A 153 -10.09 2.59 15.37
C LEU A 153 -10.47 4.07 15.55
N GLY A 154 -11.27 4.59 14.63
CA GLY A 154 -11.82 5.94 14.68
C GLY A 154 -13.17 6.01 15.41
N PRO A 155 -13.87 7.16 15.30
CA PRO A 155 -15.22 7.33 15.86
C PRO A 155 -16.27 6.41 15.21
N ASP A 156 -16.17 6.20 13.90
CA ASP A 156 -17.17 5.49 13.10
C ASP A 156 -16.77 4.04 12.74
N GLY A 157 -15.62 3.57 13.23
CA GLY A 157 -15.10 2.23 12.94
C GLY A 157 -13.60 2.24 12.60
N PRO A 158 -13.05 1.10 12.15
CA PRO A 158 -11.67 1.05 11.71
C PRO A 158 -11.47 1.88 10.44
N TYR A 159 -10.28 2.46 10.30
CA TYR A 159 -9.85 3.21 9.13
C TYR A 159 -8.35 2.98 8.88
N ILE A 160 -7.92 3.22 7.64
CA ILE A 160 -6.52 3.14 7.19
C ILE A 160 -6.07 4.49 6.66
N PHE A 161 -4.77 4.76 6.69
CA PHE A 161 -4.16 6.04 6.31
C PHE A 161 -2.70 5.84 5.89
N ASP A 162 -2.09 6.88 5.33
CA ASP A 162 -0.73 6.88 4.78
C ASP A 162 -0.49 5.79 3.70
N PRO A 163 -1.28 5.79 2.60
CA PRO A 163 -1.19 4.75 1.58
C PRO A 163 0.02 4.88 0.65
N ALA A 164 0.44 3.74 0.10
CA ALA A 164 1.38 3.60 -1.01
C ALA A 164 0.78 2.70 -2.11
N CYS A 165 -0.46 3.00 -2.50
CA CYS A 165 -1.32 2.19 -3.36
C CYS A 165 -0.68 1.75 -4.68
N TYR A 166 -1.08 0.57 -5.13
CA TYR A 166 -0.92 0.10 -6.50
C TYR A 166 -1.83 -1.11 -6.71
N TRP A 167 -2.05 -1.48 -7.97
CA TRP A 167 -2.67 -2.76 -8.31
C TRP A 167 -1.62 -3.85 -8.23
N GLY A 168 -1.76 -4.74 -7.26
CA GLY A 168 -0.75 -5.73 -6.88
C GLY A 168 -1.34 -7.06 -6.47
N ASP A 169 -0.48 -7.95 -5.97
CA ASP A 169 -0.93 -9.13 -5.27
C ASP A 169 -1.45 -8.77 -3.87
N ARG A 170 -2.69 -9.13 -3.58
CA ARG A 170 -3.37 -8.95 -2.28
C ARG A 170 -2.56 -9.48 -1.09
N GLU A 171 -1.70 -10.46 -1.30
CA GLU A 171 -0.85 -11.00 -0.25
C GLU A 171 0.16 -9.97 0.29
N CYS A 172 0.55 -8.96 -0.51
CA CYS A 172 1.50 -7.93 -0.08
C CYS A 172 0.98 -7.09 1.10
N ASP A 173 -0.28 -6.68 1.09
CA ASP A 173 -0.88 -5.93 2.21
C ASP A 173 -0.95 -6.79 3.49
N LEU A 174 -1.13 -8.10 3.34
CA LEU A 174 -1.23 -9.01 4.49
C LEU A 174 0.14 -9.45 5.03
N ALA A 175 1.17 -9.46 4.19
CA ALA A 175 2.48 -10.02 4.51
C ALA A 175 3.25 -9.25 5.60
N MET A 176 2.97 -7.95 5.77
CA MET A 176 3.62 -7.12 6.79
C MET A 176 3.00 -7.28 8.18
N LEU A 177 1.69 -7.51 8.26
CA LEU A 177 0.94 -7.57 9.52
C LEU A 177 1.50 -8.56 10.57
N PRO A 178 2.02 -9.76 10.25
CA PRO A 178 2.58 -10.67 11.25
C PRO A 178 3.84 -10.14 11.95
N LEU A 179 4.52 -9.14 11.36
CA LEU A 179 5.71 -8.52 11.96
C LEU A 179 5.36 -7.55 13.09
N HIS A 180 4.07 -7.22 13.25
CA HIS A 180 3.56 -6.25 14.21
C HIS A 180 2.71 -6.95 15.28
N THR A 181 3.34 -7.32 16.39
CA THR A 181 2.71 -8.11 17.47
C THR A 181 1.51 -7.45 18.14
N GLU A 182 1.38 -6.13 18.02
CA GLU A 182 0.27 -5.33 18.51
C GLU A 182 -0.97 -5.44 17.62
N GLN A 183 -0.85 -5.93 16.38
CA GLN A 183 -1.96 -6.10 15.46
C GLN A 183 -2.85 -7.27 15.91
N PRO A 184 -4.15 -7.06 16.20
CA PRO A 184 -5.00 -8.17 16.59
C PRO A 184 -5.16 -9.18 15.45
N PRO A 185 -4.95 -10.49 15.70
CA PRO A 185 -4.96 -11.52 14.66
C PRO A 185 -6.33 -11.71 13.98
N GLN A 186 -7.41 -11.21 14.60
CA GLN A 186 -8.76 -11.27 14.05
C GLN A 186 -8.91 -10.53 12.71
N ILE A 187 -7.95 -9.68 12.35
CA ILE A 187 -7.89 -9.11 10.99
C ILE A 187 -7.85 -10.20 9.91
N TYR A 188 -7.16 -11.32 10.15
CA TYR A 188 -7.13 -12.45 9.21
C TYR A 188 -8.45 -13.22 9.19
N ASP A 189 -9.06 -13.43 10.37
CA ASP A 189 -10.37 -14.09 10.47
C ASP A 189 -11.43 -13.28 9.71
N GLY A 190 -11.39 -11.95 9.86
CA GLY A 190 -12.23 -11.02 9.13
C GLY A 190 -11.98 -11.09 7.63
N TYR A 191 -10.71 -11.04 7.23
CA TYR A 191 -10.31 -11.12 5.83
C TYR A 191 -10.79 -12.42 5.14
N GLN A 192 -10.62 -13.57 5.81
CA GLN A 192 -11.02 -14.88 5.27
C GLN A 192 -12.54 -15.12 5.29
N SER A 193 -13.31 -14.27 5.97
CA SER A 193 -14.77 -14.40 6.04
C SER A 193 -15.52 -13.82 4.84
N VAL A 194 -14.81 -13.17 3.90
CA VAL A 194 -15.33 -12.56 2.67
C VAL A 194 -14.84 -13.33 1.45
#